data_AF-A0A3P7ZH87-F1
#
_entry.id   AF-A0A3P7ZH87-F1
#
_cell.length_a   1.000
_cell.length_b   1.000
_cell.length_c   1.000
_cell.angle_alpha   90.00
_cell.angle_beta   90.00
_cell.angle_gamma   90.00
#
_symmetry.space_group_name_H-M   'P 1'
#
loop_
_entity.id
_entity.type
_entity.pdbx_description
1 polymer ?
#
loop_
_entity_poly.entity_id
_entity_poly.type
_entity_poly.pdbx_seq_one_letter_code
_entity_poly.pdbx_strand_id
1 'polypeptide(L)'
;MCSDAGTLPPSTLDYQLIDMLNLPSGCTGKYYVPVDSNSAQITIEVVAAGRAYVNLTDSDGNALPNDGVINDGYTLARFIDAPPGPYQLTIDNGAVPTTNCHVEITAYSGLSAVQRFTLSPQSDVAPYTESAIEGQPMYFVSHVNNLTAPGEVRAVTIRTQMSSVPVYRSLLTKRFSCAYEYFAGQFVCDRKNRYVYHIDGVDATGYAYRRSGLFACLEPAPTTAAPPVTPSTQVNCANGGTPLYQGTVNATCFCPELFYGRECDQVNCMNGGSPLPGGLQCMCPPGFKGVNCESVSCTVDMGQYLTDYKTLIIVLRTTTSMSQYVSQIVNAITNEVEDNNALGQDVYNNYVLVKYANGKYDTAFYAKNLFQMFLNSIMDAIYTKDVGECSDKTFDPIASVFMEPINPKSAIYVFTDVVASDTDQWRKVAESNTRRKLPIYMNILANPNCTLNEYSEGYRALRRAAEFSGGLVLQPSLNALQQVLSPSAGYIRIQAQSYFF
;
A
#
# COMPACT_ATOMS: atom_id res chain seq x y z
N MET A 1 10.95 -8.66 -0.82
CA MET A 1 11.73 -7.84 -1.77
C MET A 1 11.73 -8.58 -3.09
N CYS A 2 11.45 -7.93 -4.23
CA CYS A 2 11.47 -8.63 -5.52
C CYS A 2 12.89 -9.06 -5.91
N SER A 3 13.07 -10.32 -6.30
CA SER A 3 14.28 -10.82 -6.95
C SER A 3 14.34 -10.42 -8.41
N ASP A 4 13.19 -10.47 -9.09
CA ASP A 4 13.06 -10.21 -10.52
C ASP A 4 11.97 -9.15 -10.73
N ALA A 5 12.38 -7.89 -10.84
CA ALA A 5 11.46 -6.78 -11.05
C ALA A 5 11.03 -6.71 -12.53
N GLY A 6 9.72 -6.56 -12.75
CA GLY A 6 9.14 -6.38 -14.07
C GLY A 6 9.25 -4.95 -14.57
N THR A 7 8.70 -4.68 -15.75
CA THR A 7 8.47 -3.31 -16.22
C THR A 7 7.18 -2.75 -15.64
N LEU A 8 7.20 -1.48 -15.23
CA LEU A 8 5.99 -0.78 -14.79
C LEU A 8 4.96 -0.75 -15.93
N PRO A 9 3.68 -1.01 -15.65
CA PRO A 9 2.62 -0.86 -16.63
C PRO A 9 2.52 0.61 -17.09
N PRO A 10 2.14 0.86 -18.34
CA PRO A 10 1.83 2.21 -18.78
C PRO A 10 0.59 2.75 -18.03
N SER A 11 0.62 4.04 -17.71
CA SER A 11 -0.53 4.77 -17.20
C SER A 11 -1.32 5.33 -18.38
N THR A 12 -2.61 5.02 -18.45
CA THR A 12 -3.51 5.52 -19.50
C THR A 12 -4.76 6.14 -18.87
N LEU A 13 -5.10 7.34 -19.32
CA LEU A 13 -6.41 7.95 -19.08
C LEU A 13 -7.38 7.36 -20.10
N ASP A 14 -8.29 6.50 -19.64
CA ASP A 14 -9.24 5.80 -20.51
C ASP A 14 -10.47 5.34 -19.70
N TYR A 15 -11.42 4.68 -20.36
CA TYR A 15 -12.51 3.97 -19.70
C TYR A 15 -11.97 2.75 -18.95
N GLN A 16 -12.06 2.81 -17.63
CA GLN A 16 -11.65 1.77 -16.72
C GLN A 16 -12.87 0.98 -16.26
N LEU A 17 -12.78 -0.35 -16.28
CA LEU A 17 -13.85 -1.21 -15.79
C LEU A 17 -13.96 -1.11 -14.26
N ILE A 18 -15.11 -0.70 -13.76
CA ILE A 18 -15.45 -0.74 -12.33
C ILE A 18 -15.98 -2.13 -11.97
N ASP A 19 -16.94 -2.66 -12.74
CA ASP A 19 -17.52 -3.98 -12.49
C ASP A 19 -18.24 -4.52 -13.74
N MET A 20 -18.45 -5.83 -13.77
CA MET A 20 -19.13 -6.52 -14.88
C MET A 20 -20.06 -7.62 -14.34
N LEU A 21 -21.36 -7.36 -14.28
CA LEU A 21 -22.33 -8.28 -13.70
C LEU A 21 -22.96 -9.15 -14.78
N ASN A 22 -23.14 -10.44 -14.47
CA ASN A 22 -23.93 -11.35 -15.27
C ASN A 22 -25.03 -11.93 -14.40
N LEU A 23 -26.28 -11.60 -14.71
CA LEU A 23 -27.44 -11.94 -13.88
C LEU A 23 -28.28 -13.00 -14.61
N PRO A 24 -28.19 -14.28 -14.22
CA PRO A 24 -28.89 -15.38 -14.88
C PRO A 24 -30.38 -15.49 -14.51
N SER A 25 -30.86 -14.68 -13.57
CA SER A 25 -32.25 -14.70 -13.06
C SER A 25 -33.05 -13.45 -13.44
N GLY A 26 -32.60 -12.71 -14.46
CA GLY A 26 -33.23 -11.49 -14.96
C GLY A 26 -32.48 -10.21 -14.58
N CYS A 27 -32.90 -9.09 -15.17
CA CYS A 27 -32.29 -7.77 -14.99
C CYS A 27 -32.95 -6.98 -13.87
N THR A 28 -32.96 -7.55 -12.68
CA THR A 28 -33.51 -6.91 -11.48
C THR A 28 -32.54 -7.06 -10.34
N GLY A 29 -32.23 -5.98 -9.64
CA GLY A 29 -31.37 -6.04 -8.46
C GLY A 29 -30.81 -4.68 -8.06
N LYS A 30 -30.15 -4.69 -6.91
CA LYS A 30 -29.45 -3.54 -6.35
C LYS A 30 -27.98 -3.89 -6.17
N TYR A 31 -27.09 -3.07 -6.72
CA TYR A 31 -25.65 -3.33 -6.75
C TYR A 31 -24.87 -2.12 -6.25
N TYR A 32 -23.79 -2.37 -5.53
CA TYR A 32 -22.92 -1.32 -5.03
C TYR A 32 -21.91 -0.89 -6.09
N VAL A 33 -21.81 0.42 -6.34
CA VAL A 33 -20.86 1.03 -7.28
C VAL A 33 -20.09 2.13 -6.54
N PRO A 34 -18.79 1.95 -6.27
CA PRO A 34 -17.96 3.01 -5.72
C PRO A 34 -17.54 3.98 -6.84
N VAL A 35 -17.68 5.28 -6.58
CA VAL A 35 -17.20 6.35 -7.46
C VAL A 35 -16.09 7.11 -6.73
N ASP A 36 -14.89 7.06 -7.28
CA ASP A 36 -13.71 7.76 -6.74
C ASP A 36 -13.57 9.18 -7.26
N SER A 37 -12.66 9.95 -6.66
CA SER A 37 -12.40 11.36 -6.99
C SER A 37 -11.94 11.60 -8.43
N ASN A 38 -11.45 10.56 -9.11
CA ASN A 38 -10.94 10.65 -10.48
C ASN A 38 -11.92 10.07 -11.50
N SER A 39 -13.18 9.81 -11.12
CA SER A 39 -14.17 9.08 -11.94
C SER A 39 -15.50 9.84 -12.07
N ALA A 40 -15.44 11.09 -12.52
CA ALA A 40 -16.63 11.94 -12.65
C ALA A 40 -17.62 11.48 -13.74
N GLN A 41 -17.18 10.65 -14.68
CA GLN A 41 -18.03 10.12 -15.74
C GLN A 41 -18.17 8.61 -15.61
N ILE A 42 -19.39 8.16 -15.30
CA ILE A 42 -19.75 6.74 -15.20
C ILE A 42 -20.61 6.36 -16.39
N THR A 43 -20.27 5.26 -17.07
CA THR A 43 -21.05 4.71 -18.16
C THR A 43 -21.48 3.30 -17.80
N ILE A 44 -22.78 3.03 -17.92
CA ILE A 44 -23.38 1.74 -17.63
C ILE A 44 -24.04 1.22 -18.88
N GLU A 45 -23.58 0.06 -19.34
CA GLU A 45 -24.14 -0.66 -20.48
C GLU A 45 -24.89 -1.89 -19.98
N VAL A 46 -26.11 -2.08 -20.47
CA VAL A 46 -26.95 -3.22 -20.11
C VAL A 46 -27.43 -3.91 -21.38
N VAL A 47 -27.12 -5.21 -21.50
CA VAL A 47 -27.63 -6.09 -22.56
C VAL A 47 -28.61 -7.07 -21.94
N ALA A 48 -29.87 -6.96 -22.37
CA ALA A 48 -31.01 -7.57 -21.70
C ALA A 48 -32.21 -7.66 -22.63
N ALA A 49 -33.10 -8.65 -22.46
CA ALA A 49 -34.39 -8.59 -23.14
C ALA A 49 -35.29 -7.52 -22.48
N GLY A 50 -36.01 -6.76 -23.30
CA GLY A 50 -36.79 -5.63 -22.85
C GLY A 50 -35.98 -4.33 -22.77
N ARG A 51 -36.63 -3.29 -22.26
CA ARG A 51 -36.03 -1.98 -22.04
C ARG A 51 -35.55 -1.90 -20.60
N ALA A 52 -34.25 -1.96 -20.38
CA ALA A 52 -33.65 -1.90 -19.05
C ALA A 52 -33.52 -0.44 -18.59
N TYR A 53 -34.27 -0.05 -17.58
CA TYR A 53 -34.09 1.23 -16.91
C TYR A 53 -32.96 1.13 -15.91
N VAL A 54 -32.00 2.05 -15.99
CA VAL A 54 -30.80 2.09 -15.17
C VAL A 54 -30.80 3.38 -14.36
N ASN A 55 -30.79 3.24 -13.04
CA ASN A 55 -30.67 4.37 -12.12
C ASN A 55 -29.47 4.17 -11.19
N LEU A 56 -28.77 5.27 -10.92
CA LEU A 56 -27.70 5.34 -9.95
C LEU A 56 -28.16 6.28 -8.83
N THR A 57 -28.25 5.76 -7.60
CA THR A 57 -28.77 6.49 -6.44
C THR A 57 -27.66 6.72 -5.42
N ASP A 58 -27.55 7.94 -4.91
CA ASP A 58 -26.58 8.30 -3.88
C ASP A 58 -26.97 7.74 -2.49
N SER A 59 -26.15 8.01 -1.47
CA SER A 59 -26.43 7.58 -0.09
C SER A 59 -27.67 8.22 0.54
N ASP A 60 -28.12 9.36 0.02
CA ASP A 60 -29.30 10.09 0.49
C ASP A 60 -30.58 9.63 -0.24
N GLY A 61 -30.44 8.75 -1.24
CA GLY A 61 -31.54 8.20 -2.03
C GLY A 61 -31.90 9.03 -3.26
N ASN A 62 -31.12 10.05 -3.61
CA ASN A 62 -31.35 10.85 -4.81
C ASN A 62 -30.81 10.11 -6.04
N ALA A 63 -31.62 10.00 -7.08
CA ALA A 63 -31.19 9.44 -8.36
C ALA A 63 -30.41 10.49 -9.16
N LEU A 64 -29.22 10.13 -9.63
CA LEU A 64 -28.45 10.97 -10.54
C LEU A 64 -29.12 11.06 -11.91
N PRO A 65 -29.11 12.26 -12.54
CA PRO A 65 -29.52 12.37 -13.93
C PRO A 65 -28.56 11.58 -14.82
N ASN A 66 -29.11 10.92 -15.85
CA ASN A 66 -28.31 10.28 -16.88
C ASN A 66 -28.77 10.69 -18.27
N ASP A 67 -27.80 10.79 -19.16
CA ASP A 67 -28.02 10.88 -20.59
C ASP A 67 -27.78 9.49 -21.17
N GLY A 68 -28.80 8.92 -21.79
CA GLY A 68 -28.76 7.53 -22.18
C GLY A 68 -29.70 7.17 -23.31
N VAL A 69 -29.40 6.05 -23.95
CA VAL A 69 -30.26 5.42 -24.96
C VAL A 69 -30.84 4.17 -24.36
N ILE A 70 -32.16 4.11 -24.27
CA ILE A 70 -32.91 2.93 -23.80
C ILE A 70 -33.60 2.30 -25.01
N ASN A 71 -33.04 1.19 -25.49
CA ASN A 71 -33.65 0.38 -26.54
C ASN A 71 -34.04 -0.99 -25.98
N ASP A 72 -34.85 -1.71 -26.75
CA ASP A 72 -35.06 -3.14 -26.50
C ASP A 72 -33.78 -3.90 -26.84
N GLY A 73 -33.29 -4.76 -25.95
CA GLY A 73 -32.05 -5.50 -26.14
C GLY A 73 -30.79 -4.82 -25.58
N TYR A 74 -30.78 -3.48 -25.54
CA TYR A 74 -29.58 -2.69 -25.20
C TYR A 74 -29.94 -1.36 -24.54
N THR A 75 -29.29 -1.05 -23.43
CA THR A 75 -29.35 0.25 -22.78
C THR A 75 -27.95 0.78 -22.50
N LEU A 76 -27.74 2.06 -22.77
CA LEU A 76 -26.56 2.82 -22.38
C LEU A 76 -27.02 3.98 -21.50
N ALA A 77 -26.52 4.07 -20.27
CA ALA A 77 -26.76 5.20 -19.37
C ALA A 77 -25.43 5.86 -19.02
N ARG A 78 -25.28 7.15 -19.31
CA ARG A 78 -24.09 7.94 -18.97
C ARG A 78 -24.42 8.97 -17.91
N PHE A 79 -23.71 8.89 -16.80
CA PHE A 79 -23.77 9.84 -15.69
C PHE A 79 -22.56 10.76 -15.80
N ILE A 80 -22.80 12.05 -16.03
CA ILE A 80 -21.78 13.08 -16.16
C ILE A 80 -21.73 13.86 -14.84
N ASP A 81 -20.53 14.27 -14.43
CA ASP A 81 -20.28 15.02 -13.19
C ASP A 81 -20.80 14.32 -11.93
N ALA A 82 -20.74 12.98 -11.89
CA ALA A 82 -21.11 12.19 -10.73
C ALA A 82 -20.17 12.52 -9.56
N PRO A 83 -20.69 13.04 -8.42
CA PRO A 83 -19.86 13.30 -7.25
C PRO A 83 -19.19 12.01 -6.73
N PRO A 84 -17.98 12.09 -6.16
CA PRO A 84 -17.35 10.93 -5.53
C PRO A 84 -18.19 10.43 -4.35
N GLY A 85 -18.33 9.12 -4.22
CA GLY A 85 -19.15 8.53 -3.17
C GLY A 85 -19.62 7.10 -3.43
N PRO A 86 -20.32 6.52 -2.45
CA PRO A 86 -20.98 5.22 -2.60
C PRO A 86 -22.31 5.39 -3.36
N TYR A 87 -22.52 4.58 -4.39
CA TYR A 87 -23.77 4.56 -5.13
C TYR A 87 -24.42 3.18 -5.13
N GLN A 88 -25.76 3.20 -5.18
CA GLN A 88 -26.59 2.03 -5.44
C GLN A 88 -27.11 2.08 -6.88
N LEU A 89 -26.65 1.12 -7.68
CA LEU A 89 -27.15 0.85 -9.01
C LEU A 89 -28.42 -0.01 -8.92
N THR A 90 -29.48 0.43 -9.57
CA THR A 90 -30.70 -0.36 -9.78
C THR A 90 -30.97 -0.54 -11.25
N ILE A 91 -31.33 -1.76 -11.62
CA ILE A 91 -31.69 -2.13 -12.99
C ILE A 91 -33.09 -2.75 -12.95
N ASP A 92 -33.95 -2.32 -13.86
CA ASP A 92 -35.29 -2.87 -14.04
C ASP A 92 -35.62 -2.97 -15.53
N ASN A 93 -35.79 -4.18 -16.04
CA ASN A 93 -36.19 -4.41 -17.43
C ASN A 93 -37.71 -4.56 -17.63
N GLY A 94 -38.53 -4.05 -16.71
CA GLY A 94 -39.99 -4.06 -16.80
C GLY A 94 -40.60 -5.45 -16.66
N ALA A 95 -39.96 -6.32 -15.86
CA ALA A 95 -40.36 -7.72 -15.67
C ALA A 95 -40.40 -8.57 -16.94
N VAL A 96 -39.68 -8.17 -18.00
CA VAL A 96 -39.51 -9.02 -19.20
C VAL A 96 -38.63 -10.22 -18.84
N PRO A 97 -39.08 -11.47 -19.08
CA PRO A 97 -38.26 -12.64 -18.82
C PRO A 97 -36.95 -12.59 -19.63
N THR A 98 -35.83 -12.51 -18.93
CA THR A 98 -34.49 -12.43 -19.54
C THR A 98 -33.64 -13.56 -18.99
N THR A 99 -33.10 -14.40 -19.89
CA THR A 99 -32.26 -15.54 -19.52
C THR A 99 -30.89 -15.12 -18.99
N ASN A 100 -30.28 -14.07 -19.56
CA ASN A 100 -29.01 -13.50 -19.09
C ASN A 100 -29.05 -11.99 -19.21
N CYS A 101 -28.74 -11.29 -18.11
CA CYS A 101 -28.52 -9.85 -18.10
C CYS A 101 -27.02 -9.56 -18.01
N HIS A 102 -26.46 -8.90 -19.01
CA HIS A 102 -25.07 -8.44 -18.93
C HIS A 102 -25.03 -6.96 -18.59
N VAL A 103 -24.27 -6.60 -17.57
CA VAL A 103 -24.11 -5.23 -17.11
C VAL A 103 -22.63 -4.91 -17.06
N GLU A 104 -22.21 -3.88 -17.77
CA GLU A 104 -20.84 -3.39 -17.73
C GLU A 104 -20.82 -1.97 -17.19
N ILE A 105 -20.01 -1.73 -16.16
CA ILE A 105 -19.90 -0.43 -15.49
C ILE A 105 -18.48 0.05 -15.69
N THR A 106 -18.32 1.15 -16.43
CA THR A 106 -17.03 1.76 -16.71
C THR A 106 -16.98 3.20 -16.20
N ALA A 107 -15.78 3.67 -15.88
CA ALA A 107 -15.53 5.05 -15.52
C ALA A 107 -14.38 5.61 -16.34
N TYR A 108 -14.52 6.84 -16.83
CA TYR A 108 -13.41 7.52 -17.48
C TYR A 108 -12.45 8.06 -16.41
N SER A 109 -11.30 7.41 -16.24
CA SER A 109 -10.39 7.69 -15.13
C SER A 109 -8.94 7.37 -15.47
N GLY A 110 -8.01 8.16 -14.92
CA GLY A 110 -6.58 7.86 -14.96
C GLY A 110 -6.18 6.82 -13.91
N LEU A 111 -7.00 6.59 -12.89
CA LEU A 111 -6.77 5.56 -11.89
C LEU A 111 -7.08 4.20 -12.52
N SER A 112 -6.08 3.35 -12.73
CA SER A 112 -6.26 2.03 -13.36
C SER A 112 -5.54 0.94 -12.57
N ALA A 113 -5.99 -0.30 -12.68
CA ALA A 113 -5.37 -1.43 -11.99
C ALA A 113 -5.00 -2.55 -12.98
N VAL A 114 -3.72 -2.90 -13.00
CA VAL A 114 -3.17 -3.94 -13.88
C VAL A 114 -2.73 -5.10 -13.01
N GLN A 115 -3.10 -6.33 -13.39
CA GLN A 115 -2.74 -7.53 -12.66
C GLN A 115 -1.85 -8.46 -13.47
N ARG A 116 -1.15 -9.35 -12.76
CA ARG A 116 -0.52 -10.54 -13.31
C ARG A 116 -0.67 -11.75 -12.38
N PHE A 117 -0.36 -12.93 -12.91
CA PHE A 117 -0.16 -14.14 -12.10
C PHE A 117 1.29 -14.59 -12.13
N THR A 118 1.86 -14.86 -10.94
CA THR A 118 3.25 -15.30 -10.78
C THR A 118 3.34 -16.56 -9.93
N LEU A 119 4.43 -17.31 -10.08
CA LEU A 119 4.68 -18.52 -9.27
C LEU A 119 5.32 -18.23 -7.92
N SER A 120 5.82 -17.00 -7.74
CA SER A 120 6.49 -16.57 -6.52
C SER A 120 6.06 -15.16 -6.15
N PRO A 121 5.78 -14.89 -4.86
CA PRO A 121 5.47 -13.55 -4.39
C PRO A 121 6.72 -12.65 -4.46
N GLN A 122 7.91 -13.16 -4.73
CA GLN A 122 9.13 -12.37 -4.88
C GLN A 122 9.50 -12.07 -6.34
N SER A 123 8.68 -12.47 -7.31
CA SER A 123 8.96 -12.26 -8.72
C SER A 123 7.80 -11.53 -9.40
N ASP A 124 8.12 -10.68 -10.37
CA ASP A 124 7.17 -10.13 -11.35
C ASP A 124 7.20 -10.90 -12.67
N VAL A 125 8.02 -11.96 -12.76
CA VAL A 125 8.04 -12.84 -13.92
C VAL A 125 6.69 -13.56 -13.99
N ALA A 126 5.82 -13.04 -14.84
CA ALA A 126 4.54 -13.61 -15.18
C ALA A 126 4.66 -14.29 -16.54
N PRO A 127 4.88 -15.62 -16.58
CA PRO A 127 5.11 -16.34 -17.84
C PRO A 127 3.95 -16.20 -18.82
N TYR A 128 2.74 -15.89 -18.31
CA TYR A 128 1.51 -15.76 -19.09
C TYR A 128 0.76 -14.45 -18.81
N THR A 129 1.50 -13.40 -18.49
CA THR A 129 0.99 -12.04 -18.25
C THR A 129 -0.19 -12.01 -17.26
N GLU A 130 -1.40 -11.85 -17.78
CA GLU A 130 -2.66 -11.65 -17.07
C GLU A 130 -3.40 -12.97 -16.78
N SER A 131 -2.94 -14.09 -17.31
CA SER A 131 -3.65 -15.37 -17.18
C SER A 131 -2.98 -16.29 -16.14
N ALA A 132 -3.82 -17.01 -15.39
CA ALA A 132 -3.39 -18.09 -14.50
C ALA A 132 -3.38 -19.44 -15.26
N ILE A 133 -2.76 -20.46 -14.67
CA ILE A 133 -2.63 -21.80 -15.27
C ILE A 133 -3.55 -22.79 -14.53
N GLU A 134 -4.24 -23.64 -15.29
CA GLU A 134 -5.18 -24.62 -14.72
C GLU A 134 -4.49 -25.56 -13.73
N GLY A 135 -5.09 -25.68 -12.54
CA GLY A 135 -4.60 -26.59 -11.49
C GLY A 135 -3.29 -26.17 -10.82
N GLN A 136 -2.68 -25.06 -11.22
CA GLN A 136 -1.45 -24.55 -10.62
C GLN A 136 -1.75 -23.41 -9.63
N PRO A 137 -1.32 -23.50 -8.36
CA PRO A 137 -1.41 -22.40 -7.43
C PRO A 137 -0.51 -21.24 -7.87
N MET A 138 -1.10 -20.08 -8.17
CA MET A 138 -0.39 -18.88 -8.59
C MET A 138 -0.76 -17.69 -7.70
N TYR A 139 0.21 -16.81 -7.46
CA TYR A 139 -0.02 -15.57 -6.71
C TYR A 139 -0.61 -14.51 -7.64
N PHE A 140 -1.70 -13.89 -7.19
CA PHE A 140 -2.23 -12.69 -7.85
C PHE A 140 -1.35 -11.51 -7.46
N VAL A 141 -0.84 -10.78 -8.44
CA VAL A 141 -0.05 -9.57 -8.23
C VAL A 141 -0.67 -8.41 -8.99
N SER A 142 -0.58 -7.20 -8.47
CA SER A 142 -1.17 -6.03 -9.12
C SER A 142 -0.38 -4.75 -8.92
N HIS A 143 -0.56 -3.83 -9.86
CA HIS A 143 -0.12 -2.44 -9.82
C HIS A 143 -1.34 -1.53 -9.98
N VAL A 144 -1.37 -0.41 -9.26
CA VAL A 144 -2.44 0.60 -9.41
C VAL A 144 -1.82 1.92 -9.86
N ASN A 145 -2.14 2.32 -11.09
CA ASN A 145 -1.69 3.57 -11.68
C ASN A 145 -2.42 4.78 -11.09
N ASN A 146 -1.72 5.90 -10.99
CA ASN A 146 -2.26 7.21 -10.57
C ASN A 146 -2.96 7.20 -9.19
N LEU A 147 -2.60 6.25 -8.31
CA LEU A 147 -3.02 6.27 -6.91
C LEU A 147 -1.98 7.06 -6.10
N THR A 148 -2.31 8.30 -5.77
CA THR A 148 -1.44 9.18 -4.96
C THR A 148 -1.63 8.92 -3.47
N ALA A 149 -0.58 9.14 -2.67
CA ALA A 149 -0.70 9.09 -1.21
C ALA A 149 -1.64 10.20 -0.71
N PRO A 150 -2.51 9.96 0.29
CA PRO A 150 -2.58 8.80 1.19
C PRO A 150 -3.44 7.61 0.69
N GLY A 151 -3.76 7.54 -0.61
CA GLY A 151 -4.55 6.44 -1.17
C GLY A 151 -3.91 5.07 -0.95
N GLU A 152 -4.76 4.05 -0.81
CA GLU A 152 -4.39 2.70 -0.39
C GLU A 152 -5.15 1.62 -1.16
N VAL A 153 -4.43 0.57 -1.58
CA VAL A 153 -5.00 -0.65 -2.15
C VAL A 153 -5.28 -1.64 -1.02
N ARG A 154 -6.47 -2.24 -0.96
CA ARG A 154 -6.88 -3.06 0.20
C ARG A 154 -7.04 -4.54 -0.09
N ALA A 155 -7.83 -4.89 -1.09
CA ALA A 155 -8.24 -6.27 -1.30
C ALA A 155 -8.45 -6.59 -2.76
N VAL A 156 -8.30 -7.88 -3.07
CA VAL A 156 -8.73 -8.48 -4.33
C VAL A 156 -9.87 -9.45 -4.08
N THR A 157 -10.87 -9.40 -4.95
CA THR A 157 -11.98 -10.36 -5.01
C THR A 157 -12.01 -10.96 -6.41
N ILE A 158 -12.07 -12.29 -6.53
CA ILE A 158 -12.21 -13.00 -7.81
C ILE A 158 -13.52 -13.77 -7.77
N ARG A 159 -14.27 -13.69 -8.86
CA ARG A 159 -15.50 -14.45 -9.10
C ARG A 159 -15.52 -15.02 -10.51
N THR A 160 -16.38 -15.99 -10.75
CA THR A 160 -16.63 -16.46 -12.11
C THR A 160 -17.47 -15.43 -12.87
N GLN A 161 -17.32 -15.34 -14.18
CA GLN A 161 -18.06 -14.37 -15.01
C GLN A 161 -19.57 -14.59 -14.97
N MET A 162 -20.04 -15.80 -14.60
CA MET A 162 -21.46 -16.16 -14.55
C MET A 162 -22.09 -16.03 -13.16
N SER A 163 -21.31 -15.64 -12.14
CA SER A 163 -21.79 -15.54 -10.76
C SER A 163 -21.30 -14.23 -10.13
N SER A 164 -22.14 -13.64 -9.28
CA SER A 164 -21.75 -12.54 -8.40
C SER A 164 -21.06 -13.03 -7.12
N VAL A 165 -21.11 -14.33 -6.83
CA VAL A 165 -20.52 -14.93 -5.63
C VAL A 165 -19.00 -15.05 -5.80
N PRO A 166 -18.20 -14.46 -4.89
CA PRO A 166 -16.75 -14.61 -4.90
C PRO A 166 -16.32 -16.07 -4.75
N VAL A 167 -15.35 -16.50 -5.56
CA VAL A 167 -14.64 -17.78 -5.39
C VAL A 167 -13.31 -17.62 -4.66
N TYR A 168 -12.79 -16.39 -4.61
CA TYR A 168 -11.57 -16.06 -3.89
C TYR A 168 -11.62 -14.61 -3.42
N ARG A 169 -11.12 -14.37 -2.20
CA ARG A 169 -10.99 -13.03 -1.64
C ARG A 169 -9.79 -13.00 -0.71
N SER A 170 -8.95 -11.99 -0.85
CA SER A 170 -7.76 -11.81 -0.03
C SER A 170 -7.43 -10.33 0.11
N LEU A 171 -6.82 -9.98 1.24
CA LEU A 171 -6.15 -8.69 1.37
C LEU A 171 -4.95 -8.64 0.42
N LEU A 172 -4.69 -7.46 -0.11
CA LEU A 172 -3.51 -7.18 -0.93
C LEU A 172 -2.41 -6.67 -0.01
N THR A 173 -1.32 -7.43 0.05
CA THR A 173 -0.13 -7.05 0.82
C THR A 173 0.85 -6.36 -0.12
N LYS A 174 1.53 -5.33 0.38
CA LYS A 174 2.49 -4.58 -0.42
C LYS A 174 3.84 -5.31 -0.51
N ARG A 175 4.40 -5.42 -1.71
CA ARG A 175 5.72 -5.94 -2.04
C ARG A 175 6.65 -4.80 -2.37
N PHE A 176 7.88 -4.88 -1.86
CA PHE A 176 8.90 -3.86 -2.10
C PHE A 176 9.81 -4.24 -3.26
N SER A 177 10.15 -3.24 -4.09
CA SER A 177 11.01 -3.35 -5.28
C SER A 177 10.42 -4.16 -6.45
N CYS A 178 9.11 -4.42 -6.45
CA CYS A 178 8.39 -5.00 -7.59
C CYS A 178 7.72 -3.87 -8.40
N ALA A 179 7.55 -4.07 -9.70
CA ALA A 179 6.68 -3.27 -10.55
C ALA A 179 5.19 -3.54 -10.26
N TYR A 180 4.86 -4.76 -9.82
CA TYR A 180 3.54 -5.11 -9.29
C TYR A 180 3.62 -5.16 -7.77
N GLU A 181 3.49 -4.01 -7.13
CA GLU A 181 3.77 -3.78 -5.72
C GLU A 181 2.70 -4.35 -4.79
N TYR A 182 1.63 -4.96 -5.27
CA TYR A 182 0.65 -5.66 -4.44
C TYR A 182 0.59 -7.12 -4.80
N PHE A 183 0.38 -7.99 -3.80
CA PHE A 183 0.10 -9.40 -4.01
C PHE A 183 -0.95 -9.92 -3.03
N ALA A 184 -1.66 -10.94 -3.46
CA ALA A 184 -2.54 -11.74 -2.63
C ALA A 184 -2.03 -13.19 -2.59
N GLY A 185 -2.62 -14.01 -1.72
CA GLY A 185 -2.32 -15.44 -1.62
C GLY A 185 -2.52 -16.22 -2.92
N GLN A 186 -2.30 -17.53 -2.85
CA GLN A 186 -2.39 -18.39 -4.03
C GLN A 186 -3.85 -18.58 -4.47
N PHE A 187 -4.06 -18.48 -5.77
CA PHE A 187 -5.31 -18.78 -6.46
C PHE A 187 -5.09 -19.91 -7.45
N VAL A 188 -6.07 -20.82 -7.54
CA VAL A 188 -6.09 -21.92 -8.51
C VAL A 188 -7.30 -21.74 -9.41
N CYS A 189 -7.08 -21.69 -10.72
CA CYS A 189 -8.16 -21.53 -11.70
C CYS A 189 -8.55 -22.86 -12.38
N ASP A 190 -9.80 -22.90 -12.84
CA ASP A 190 -10.38 -23.91 -13.75
C ASP A 190 -10.66 -23.27 -15.11
N ARG A 191 -10.19 -23.89 -16.21
CA ARG A 191 -10.36 -23.43 -17.60
C ARG A 191 -11.80 -23.47 -18.11
N LYS A 192 -12.70 -24.18 -17.43
CA LYS A 192 -14.14 -24.18 -17.75
C LYS A 192 -14.79 -22.85 -17.41
N ASN A 193 -14.15 -22.02 -16.59
CA ASN A 193 -14.65 -20.73 -16.17
C ASN A 193 -13.83 -19.59 -16.75
N ARG A 194 -14.51 -18.47 -16.98
CA ARG A 194 -13.88 -17.15 -17.11
C ARG A 194 -14.03 -16.42 -15.78
N TYR A 195 -13.07 -15.56 -15.45
CA TYR A 195 -13.04 -14.88 -14.16
C TYR A 195 -13.07 -13.38 -14.32
N VAL A 196 -13.67 -12.73 -13.32
CA VAL A 196 -13.61 -11.29 -13.10
C VAL A 196 -12.89 -11.07 -11.78
N TYR A 197 -11.88 -10.20 -11.78
CA TYR A 197 -11.27 -9.72 -10.54
C TYR A 197 -11.74 -8.29 -10.25
N HIS A 198 -11.78 -7.96 -8.96
CA HIS A 198 -12.00 -6.61 -8.43
C HIS A 198 -10.86 -6.28 -7.50
N ILE A 199 -10.19 -5.16 -7.71
CA ILE A 199 -9.28 -4.55 -6.75
C ILE A 199 -10.03 -3.39 -6.11
N ASP A 200 -10.23 -3.50 -4.80
CA ASP A 200 -10.87 -2.48 -3.97
C ASP A 200 -9.81 -1.70 -3.18
N GLY A 201 -10.01 -0.40 -3.04
CA GLY A 201 -9.14 0.47 -2.26
C GLY A 201 -9.79 1.81 -1.93
N VAL A 202 -8.98 2.75 -1.46
CA VAL A 202 -9.37 4.12 -1.13
C VAL A 202 -8.45 5.09 -1.86
N ASP A 203 -8.99 6.12 -2.48
CA ASP A 203 -8.21 7.16 -3.16
C ASP A 203 -7.57 8.15 -2.18
N ALA A 204 -6.78 9.10 -2.71
CA ALA A 204 -6.08 10.09 -1.90
C ALA A 204 -7.01 11.04 -1.11
N THR A 205 -8.27 11.14 -1.51
CA THR A 205 -9.28 11.98 -0.86
C THR A 205 -10.16 11.21 0.12
N GLY A 206 -9.98 9.89 0.23
CA GLY A 206 -10.71 9.05 1.16
C GLY A 206 -11.94 8.35 0.58
N TYR A 207 -12.23 8.48 -0.73
CA TYR A 207 -13.34 7.76 -1.36
C TYR A 207 -12.93 6.36 -1.79
N ALA A 208 -13.86 5.41 -1.69
CA ALA A 208 -13.62 4.05 -2.15
C ALA A 208 -13.52 4.03 -3.67
N TYR A 209 -12.59 3.25 -4.20
CA TYR A 209 -12.51 2.95 -5.63
C TYR A 209 -12.57 1.44 -5.86
N ARG A 210 -13.04 1.05 -7.04
CA ARG A 210 -12.93 -0.32 -7.56
C ARG A 210 -12.42 -0.28 -8.99
N ARG A 211 -11.47 -1.17 -9.29
CA ARG A 211 -11.01 -1.44 -10.65
C ARG A 211 -11.01 -2.93 -10.91
N SER A 212 -11.49 -3.30 -12.07
CA SER A 212 -11.80 -4.67 -12.42
C SER A 212 -11.19 -5.06 -13.74
N GLY A 213 -11.06 -6.35 -13.95
CA GLY A 213 -10.63 -6.89 -15.23
C GLY A 213 -11.03 -8.35 -15.38
N LEU A 214 -10.81 -8.85 -16.59
CA LEU A 214 -11.13 -10.22 -16.97
C LEU A 214 -9.84 -11.01 -17.10
N PHE A 215 -9.89 -12.28 -16.74
CA PHE A 215 -8.84 -13.21 -17.10
C PHE A 215 -9.40 -14.61 -17.36
N ALA A 216 -8.63 -15.37 -18.13
CA ALA A 216 -8.90 -16.78 -18.42
C ALA A 216 -7.81 -17.64 -17.77
N CYS A 217 -8.13 -18.92 -17.64
CA CYS A 217 -7.18 -19.93 -17.21
C CYS A 217 -6.57 -20.60 -18.46
N LEU A 218 -5.25 -20.67 -18.54
CA LEU A 218 -4.54 -21.31 -19.63
C LEU A 218 -4.34 -22.80 -19.36
N GLU A 219 -4.29 -23.58 -20.43
CA GLU A 219 -3.86 -24.96 -20.37
C GLU A 219 -2.37 -25.02 -19.99
N PRO A 220 -1.96 -25.93 -19.08
CA PRO A 220 -0.56 -26.11 -18.75
C PRO A 220 0.21 -26.43 -20.03
N ALA A 221 1.34 -25.76 -20.27
CA ALA A 221 2.20 -26.11 -21.39
C ALA A 221 2.57 -27.60 -21.27
N PRO A 222 2.52 -28.38 -22.37
CA PRO A 222 3.03 -29.75 -22.33
C PRO A 222 4.49 -29.66 -21.93
N THR A 223 4.82 -30.21 -20.76
CA THR A 223 6.20 -30.23 -20.27
C THR A 223 7.04 -31.03 -21.25
N THR A 224 7.81 -30.34 -22.11
CA THR A 224 8.91 -30.95 -22.83
C THR A 224 9.87 -31.44 -21.75
N ALA A 225 9.94 -32.76 -21.58
CA ALA A 225 10.80 -33.38 -20.58
C ALA A 225 12.21 -32.81 -20.72
N ALA A 226 12.71 -32.18 -19.66
CA ALA A 226 14.14 -31.93 -19.53
C ALA A 226 14.90 -33.25 -19.76
N PRO A 227 16.11 -33.21 -20.34
CA PRO A 227 16.90 -34.43 -20.56
C PRO A 227 16.96 -35.24 -19.27
N PRO A 228 16.71 -36.56 -19.33
CA PRO A 228 16.52 -37.37 -18.14
C PRO A 228 17.82 -37.43 -17.34
N VAL A 229 17.95 -36.56 -16.34
CA VAL A 229 18.60 -36.96 -15.09
C VAL A 229 17.59 -37.88 -14.46
N THR A 230 17.79 -39.20 -14.59
CA THR A 230 16.95 -40.24 -13.98
C THR A 230 16.70 -39.84 -12.52
N PRO A 231 15.50 -39.35 -12.17
CA PRO A 231 15.24 -38.95 -10.81
C PRO A 231 15.31 -40.23 -9.97
N SER A 232 16.11 -40.22 -8.90
CA SER A 232 16.18 -41.35 -7.97
C SER A 232 14.76 -41.81 -7.63
N THR A 233 14.49 -43.10 -7.80
CA THR A 233 13.21 -43.74 -7.45
C THR A 233 13.00 -43.81 -5.93
N GLN A 234 14.03 -43.45 -5.17
CA GLN A 234 14.03 -43.36 -3.73
C GLN A 234 14.34 -41.92 -3.31
N VAL A 235 13.46 -41.35 -2.51
CA VAL A 235 13.63 -40.01 -1.92
C VAL A 235 13.64 -40.14 -0.41
N ASN A 236 14.62 -39.50 0.23
CA ASN A 236 14.72 -39.44 1.68
C ASN A 236 14.20 -38.08 2.14
N CYS A 237 13.05 -38.06 2.81
CA CYS A 237 12.47 -36.81 3.27
C CYS A 237 13.15 -36.32 4.54
N ALA A 238 13.72 -35.12 4.47
CA ALA A 238 14.26 -34.39 5.61
C ALA A 238 13.15 -33.61 6.34
N ASN A 239 13.49 -33.08 7.53
CA ASN A 239 12.70 -32.08 8.26
C ASN A 239 11.21 -32.44 8.48
N GLY A 240 10.91 -33.72 8.69
CA GLY A 240 9.55 -34.20 8.94
C GLY A 240 8.69 -34.36 7.68
N GLY A 241 9.29 -34.28 6.49
CA GLY A 241 8.60 -34.58 5.24
C GLY A 241 8.15 -36.05 5.17
N THR A 242 7.03 -36.30 4.49
CA THR A 242 6.52 -37.66 4.28
C THR A 242 6.75 -38.08 2.83
N PRO A 243 7.35 -39.26 2.56
CA PRO A 243 7.61 -39.67 1.19
C PRO A 243 6.32 -39.98 0.45
N LEU A 244 6.20 -39.43 -0.76
CA LEU A 244 5.14 -39.67 -1.71
C LEU A 244 5.71 -40.41 -2.93
N TYR A 245 4.92 -41.34 -3.48
CA TYR A 245 5.23 -42.03 -4.74
C TYR A 245 6.60 -42.75 -4.76
N GLN A 246 7.03 -43.31 -3.62
CA GLN A 246 8.23 -44.14 -3.49
C GLN A 246 8.26 -45.27 -4.54
N GLY A 247 9.44 -45.53 -5.09
CA GLY A 247 9.64 -46.54 -6.14
C GLY A 247 9.26 -46.06 -7.56
N THR A 248 8.81 -44.82 -7.70
CA THR A 248 8.49 -44.21 -9.01
C THR A 248 9.44 -43.06 -9.33
N VAL A 249 9.54 -42.68 -10.61
CA VAL A 249 10.30 -41.50 -11.05
C VAL A 249 9.74 -40.19 -10.50
N ASN A 250 8.51 -40.21 -9.99
CA ASN A 250 7.84 -39.08 -9.35
C ASN A 250 7.99 -39.07 -7.82
N ALA A 251 8.89 -39.91 -7.28
CA ALA A 251 9.17 -39.89 -5.85
C ALA A 251 9.57 -38.47 -5.40
N THR A 252 8.85 -37.96 -4.41
CA THR A 252 8.98 -36.61 -3.83
C THR A 252 8.53 -36.65 -2.37
N CYS A 253 8.76 -35.59 -1.63
CA CYS A 253 8.26 -35.45 -0.26
C CYS A 253 7.08 -34.49 -0.19
N PHE A 254 6.11 -34.83 0.66
CA PHE A 254 5.16 -33.86 1.20
C PHE A 254 5.86 -33.08 2.31
N CYS A 255 6.13 -31.80 2.09
CA CYS A 255 6.84 -30.97 3.05
C CYS A 255 5.89 -30.26 4.01
N PRO A 256 6.23 -30.19 5.31
CA PRO A 256 5.53 -29.31 6.23
C PRO A 256 5.72 -27.84 5.85
N GLU A 257 4.83 -26.94 6.30
CA GLU A 257 4.69 -25.54 5.87
C GLU A 257 6.00 -24.69 5.89
N LEU A 258 6.97 -25.13 6.69
CA LEU A 258 8.23 -24.45 6.93
C LEU A 258 9.39 -24.97 6.05
N PHE A 259 9.16 -25.98 5.22
CA PHE A 259 10.19 -26.52 4.33
C PHE A 259 9.63 -26.74 2.93
N TYR A 260 10.51 -26.72 1.95
CA TYR A 260 10.17 -26.98 0.55
C TYR A 260 11.33 -27.71 -0.15
N GLY A 261 11.12 -28.04 -1.42
CA GLY A 261 12.06 -28.84 -2.20
C GLY A 261 11.63 -30.31 -2.31
N ARG A 262 12.28 -31.05 -3.21
CA ARG A 262 11.94 -32.46 -3.49
C ARG A 262 12.11 -33.36 -2.27
N GLU A 263 13.09 -33.04 -1.42
CA GLU A 263 13.45 -33.79 -0.21
C GLU A 263 13.12 -33.02 1.09
N CYS A 264 12.41 -31.89 1.00
CA CYS A 264 12.16 -30.96 2.12
C CYS A 264 13.44 -30.45 2.80
N ASP A 265 14.49 -30.29 2.00
CA ASP A 265 15.83 -29.88 2.41
C ASP A 265 16.03 -28.36 2.39
N GLN A 266 15.05 -27.60 1.88
CA GLN A 266 15.12 -26.14 1.79
C GLN A 266 14.17 -25.48 2.80
N VAL A 267 14.72 -24.54 3.57
CA VAL A 267 14.00 -23.79 4.61
C VAL A 267 13.17 -22.66 4.01
N ASN A 268 11.90 -22.54 4.42
CA ASN A 268 11.06 -21.41 4.04
C ASN A 268 11.22 -20.27 5.07
N CYS A 269 11.87 -19.16 4.69
CA CYS A 269 12.12 -18.05 5.61
C CYS A 269 10.96 -17.04 5.66
N MET A 270 10.33 -16.95 6.82
CA MET A 270 9.22 -16.05 7.12
C MET A 270 9.72 -14.66 7.55
N ASN A 271 8.82 -13.68 7.58
CA ASN A 271 9.05 -12.36 8.19
C ASN A 271 10.32 -11.61 7.70
N GLY A 272 10.72 -11.83 6.45
CA GLY A 272 11.89 -11.17 5.86
C GLY A 272 13.24 -11.79 6.25
N GLY A 273 13.25 -13.00 6.81
CA GLY A 273 14.47 -13.78 6.99
C GLY A 273 15.07 -14.25 5.66
N SER A 274 16.37 -14.53 5.67
CA SER A 274 17.12 -15.03 4.51
C SER A 274 17.77 -16.38 4.84
N PRO A 275 17.80 -17.35 3.92
CA PRO A 275 18.40 -18.66 4.19
C PRO A 275 19.90 -18.52 4.46
N LEU A 276 20.38 -19.19 5.51
CA LEU A 276 21.80 -19.30 5.82
C LEU A 276 22.50 -20.28 4.87
N PRO A 277 23.85 -20.18 4.73
CA PRO A 277 24.63 -21.17 4.00
C PRO A 277 24.37 -22.57 4.57
N GLY A 278 23.78 -23.46 3.77
CA GLY A 278 23.34 -24.80 4.19
C GLY A 278 21.82 -25.02 4.11
N GLY A 279 21.01 -23.99 3.85
CA GLY A 279 19.60 -24.14 3.42
C GLY A 279 18.62 -24.67 4.48
N LEU A 280 19.07 -24.95 5.70
CA LEU A 280 18.27 -25.56 6.77
C LEU A 280 17.82 -24.59 7.87
N GLN A 281 18.33 -23.36 7.86
CA GLN A 281 18.01 -22.35 8.87
C GLN A 281 17.99 -20.96 8.25
N CYS A 282 17.13 -20.10 8.78
CA CYS A 282 17.01 -18.71 8.37
C CYS A 282 17.81 -17.78 9.29
N MET A 283 18.45 -16.79 8.68
CA MET A 283 18.95 -15.60 9.36
C MET A 283 17.76 -14.68 9.61
N CYS A 284 17.33 -14.59 10.87
CA CYS A 284 16.15 -13.81 11.24
C CYS A 284 16.47 -12.34 11.47
N PRO A 285 15.64 -11.42 10.96
CA PRO A 285 15.75 -10.02 11.29
C PRO A 285 15.42 -9.79 12.77
N PRO A 286 15.97 -8.73 13.40
CA PRO A 286 15.66 -8.37 14.77
C PRO A 286 14.15 -8.27 15.01
N GLY A 287 13.67 -8.85 16.12
CA GLY A 287 12.24 -8.93 16.44
C GLY A 287 11.56 -10.24 15.99
N PHE A 288 12.28 -11.11 15.29
CA PHE A 288 11.82 -12.44 14.92
C PHE A 288 12.85 -13.49 15.32
N LYS A 289 12.38 -14.69 15.65
CA LYS A 289 13.18 -15.84 16.05
C LYS A 289 12.55 -17.13 15.51
N GLY A 290 13.28 -18.23 15.66
CA GLY A 290 12.87 -19.54 15.16
C GLY A 290 13.75 -19.99 14.00
N VAL A 291 13.63 -21.26 13.61
CA VAL A 291 14.42 -21.85 12.51
C VAL A 291 14.06 -21.21 11.17
N ASN A 292 12.82 -20.76 11.06
CA ASN A 292 12.21 -20.19 9.87
C ASN A 292 11.85 -18.71 10.05
N CYS A 293 12.24 -18.10 11.16
CA CYS A 293 11.80 -16.76 11.56
C CYS A 293 10.29 -16.64 11.72
N GLU A 294 9.64 -17.76 12.05
CA GLU A 294 8.21 -17.91 12.20
C GLU A 294 7.66 -17.25 13.47
N SER A 295 8.50 -17.13 14.50
CA SER A 295 8.09 -16.61 15.79
C SER A 295 8.44 -15.13 15.93
N VAL A 296 7.48 -14.31 16.34
CA VAL A 296 7.76 -12.95 16.79
C VAL A 296 8.50 -13.02 18.13
N SER A 297 9.69 -12.44 18.19
CA SER A 297 10.42 -12.27 19.43
C SER A 297 10.07 -10.93 20.06
N CYS A 298 8.98 -10.90 20.81
CA CYS A 298 8.70 -9.78 21.70
C CYS A 298 9.73 -9.79 22.82
N THR A 299 10.49 -8.71 22.99
CA THR A 299 11.09 -8.43 24.31
C THR A 299 9.95 -8.32 25.32
N VAL A 300 10.12 -8.96 26.47
CA VAL A 300 9.23 -8.80 27.63
C VAL A 300 8.87 -7.33 27.81
N ASP A 301 7.58 -7.09 27.98
CA ASP A 301 7.00 -5.80 28.32
C ASP A 301 7.81 -5.23 29.50
N MET A 302 8.49 -4.10 29.28
CA MET A 302 9.36 -3.48 30.30
C MET A 302 8.55 -2.77 31.40
N GLY A 303 7.34 -3.26 31.66
CA GLY A 303 6.41 -2.71 32.63
C GLY A 303 5.79 -1.38 32.19
N GLN A 304 4.96 -0.83 33.07
CA GLN A 304 4.41 0.50 32.92
C GLN A 304 5.55 1.53 32.99
N TYR A 305 5.95 2.07 31.85
CA TYR A 305 6.82 3.24 31.81
C TYR A 305 6.11 4.39 32.54
N LEU A 306 6.70 4.81 33.66
CA LEU A 306 6.16 5.72 34.68
C LEU A 306 5.92 7.17 34.23
N THR A 307 6.02 7.50 32.95
CA THR A 307 5.85 8.88 32.46
C THR A 307 5.21 8.92 31.06
N ASP A 308 4.07 9.60 30.92
CA ASP A 308 3.42 9.88 29.63
C ASP A 308 4.05 11.06 28.85
N TYR A 309 5.16 11.60 29.35
CA TYR A 309 5.90 12.67 28.69
C TYR A 309 6.55 12.22 27.40
N LYS A 310 6.50 13.08 26.39
CA LYS A 310 7.08 12.91 25.05
C LYS A 310 8.26 13.85 24.85
N THR A 311 9.03 13.58 23.80
CA THR A 311 10.06 14.44 23.23
C THR A 311 9.55 14.93 21.89
N LEU A 312 9.58 16.24 21.66
CA LEU A 312 9.28 16.77 20.33
C LEU A 312 10.57 16.77 19.50
N ILE A 313 10.58 16.02 18.40
CA ILE A 313 11.76 15.83 17.56
C ILE A 313 11.52 16.43 16.19
N ILE A 314 12.36 17.39 15.82
CA ILE A 314 12.31 18.07 14.52
C ILE A 314 13.62 17.82 13.78
N VAL A 315 13.52 17.27 12.58
CA VAL A 315 14.64 17.14 11.64
C VAL A 315 14.36 18.08 10.47
N LEU A 316 15.15 19.14 10.34
CA LEU A 316 14.89 20.24 9.42
C LEU A 316 16.04 20.40 8.42
N ARG A 317 15.70 20.38 7.13
CA ARG A 317 16.63 20.80 6.08
C ARG A 317 16.79 22.32 6.11
N THR A 318 18.02 22.81 6.18
CA THR A 318 18.34 24.24 6.36
C THR A 318 18.99 24.85 5.12
N THR A 319 18.22 24.93 4.02
CA THR A 319 18.65 25.54 2.76
C THR A 319 17.82 26.77 2.42
N THR A 320 18.30 27.61 1.49
CA THR A 320 17.61 28.83 1.06
C THR A 320 16.18 28.55 0.52
N SER A 321 15.96 27.39 -0.11
CA SER A 321 14.65 26.95 -0.60
C SER A 321 13.65 26.63 0.53
N MET A 322 14.15 26.21 1.70
CA MET A 322 13.36 25.89 2.89
C MET A 322 12.99 27.10 3.74
N SER A 323 13.72 28.21 3.62
CA SER A 323 13.56 29.43 4.46
C SER A 323 12.12 29.93 4.55
N GLN A 324 11.35 29.83 3.46
CA GLN A 324 9.95 30.27 3.38
C GLN A 324 8.99 29.47 4.27
N TYR A 325 9.35 28.23 4.62
CA TYR A 325 8.52 27.31 5.41
C TYR A 325 8.80 27.40 6.92
N VAL A 326 9.98 27.88 7.32
CA VAL A 326 10.48 27.84 8.70
C VAL A 326 9.52 28.56 9.67
N SER A 327 9.05 29.76 9.33
CA SER A 327 8.11 30.51 10.18
C SER A 327 6.82 29.73 10.44
N GLN A 328 6.32 28.99 9.44
CA GLN A 328 5.10 28.22 9.60
C GLN A 328 5.31 26.94 10.40
N ILE A 329 6.48 26.31 10.27
CA ILE A 329 6.89 25.17 11.11
C ILE A 329 6.96 25.62 12.58
N VAL A 330 7.55 26.78 12.86
CA VAL A 330 7.64 27.35 14.22
C VAL A 330 6.26 27.68 14.78
N ASN A 331 5.36 28.24 13.96
CA ASN A 331 3.97 28.48 14.37
C ASN A 331 3.24 27.16 14.67
N ALA A 332 3.42 26.11 13.85
CA ALA A 332 2.81 24.81 14.10
C ALA A 332 3.29 24.21 15.43
N ILE A 333 4.60 24.32 15.72
CA ILE A 333 5.19 23.84 16.98
C ILE A 333 4.65 24.63 18.17
N THR A 334 4.58 25.95 18.03
CA THR A 334 4.10 26.85 19.08
C THR A 334 2.65 26.53 19.43
N ASN A 335 1.78 26.42 18.42
CA ASN A 335 0.37 26.05 18.63
C ASN A 335 0.25 24.67 19.28
N GLU A 336 0.99 23.67 18.80
CA GLU A 336 0.96 22.32 19.40
C GLU A 336 1.34 22.34 20.89
N VAL A 337 2.39 23.06 21.28
CA VAL A 337 2.82 23.12 22.68
C VAL A 337 1.88 23.98 23.52
N GLU A 338 1.44 25.14 23.01
CA GLU A 338 0.55 26.05 23.71
C GLU A 338 -0.88 25.51 23.87
N ASP A 339 -1.42 24.84 22.84
CA ASP A 339 -2.75 24.21 22.89
C ASP A 339 -2.79 23.11 23.95
N ASN A 340 -1.76 22.25 24.00
CA ASN A 340 -1.64 21.22 25.04
C ASN A 340 -1.54 21.86 26.44
N ASN A 341 -0.74 22.92 26.59
CA ASN A 341 -0.62 23.66 27.86
C ASN A 341 -1.96 24.31 28.28
N ALA A 342 -2.71 24.89 27.34
CA ALA A 342 -4.02 25.49 27.57
C ALA A 342 -5.06 24.45 28.02
N LEU A 343 -4.93 23.21 27.54
CA LEU A 343 -5.72 22.06 27.98
C LEU A 343 -5.25 21.44 29.31
N GLY A 344 -4.21 22.01 29.93
CA GLY A 344 -3.60 21.49 31.17
C GLY A 344 -2.86 20.16 30.96
N GLN A 345 -2.52 19.81 29.71
CA GLN A 345 -1.78 18.60 29.36
C GLN A 345 -0.29 18.93 29.21
N ASP A 346 0.51 18.43 30.15
CA ASP A 346 1.96 18.57 30.07
C ASP A 346 2.55 17.44 29.21
N VAL A 347 2.54 17.62 27.89
CA VAL A 347 2.88 16.55 26.93
C VAL A 347 4.38 16.44 26.67
N TYR A 348 5.10 17.56 26.50
CA TYR A 348 6.50 17.56 26.07
C TYR A 348 7.45 18.00 27.18
N ASN A 349 8.45 17.17 27.47
CA ASN A 349 9.43 17.44 28.54
C ASN A 349 10.86 17.74 28.03
N ASN A 350 11.10 17.57 26.74
CA ASN A 350 12.34 17.95 26.08
C ASN A 350 12.15 18.00 24.56
N TYR A 351 13.10 18.63 23.87
CA TYR A 351 13.06 18.89 22.44
C TYR A 351 14.38 18.47 21.80
N VAL A 352 14.32 17.89 20.60
CA VAL A 352 15.50 17.56 19.79
C VAL A 352 15.35 18.26 18.45
N LEU A 353 16.40 18.99 18.05
CA LEU A 353 16.51 19.61 16.74
C LEU A 353 17.69 18.99 16.00
N VAL A 354 17.44 18.49 14.80
CA VAL A 354 18.48 18.16 13.84
C VAL A 354 18.39 19.15 12.68
N LYS A 355 19.46 19.88 12.42
CA LYS A 355 19.58 20.75 11.24
C LYS A 355 20.51 20.08 10.25
N TYR A 356 20.14 20.02 8.98
CA TYR A 356 21.00 19.44 7.96
C TYR A 356 20.93 20.17 6.63
N ALA A 357 22.05 20.21 5.92
CA ALA A 357 22.15 20.72 4.55
C ALA A 357 23.44 20.21 3.91
N ASN A 358 23.39 19.91 2.61
CA ASN A 358 24.57 19.61 1.80
C ASN A 358 25.44 18.49 2.40
N GLY A 359 24.78 17.43 2.87
CA GLY A 359 25.44 16.26 3.47
C GLY A 359 26.06 16.47 4.85
N LYS A 360 25.87 17.62 5.48
CA LYS A 360 26.28 17.91 6.87
C LYS A 360 25.05 18.06 7.75
N TYR A 361 25.18 17.69 9.03
CA TYR A 361 24.13 17.86 10.02
C TYR A 361 24.68 18.22 11.39
N ASP A 362 23.83 18.86 12.18
CA ASP A 362 24.06 19.20 13.58
C ASP A 362 22.84 18.75 14.39
N THR A 363 23.06 18.17 15.56
CA THR A 363 22.01 17.63 16.44
C THR A 363 22.12 18.29 17.81
N ALA A 364 21.02 18.87 18.27
CA ALA A 364 20.95 19.58 19.53
C ALA A 364 19.76 19.11 20.37
N PHE A 365 20.04 18.88 21.66
CA PHE A 365 19.04 18.56 22.68
C PHE A 365 18.74 19.79 23.54
N TYR A 366 17.46 20.02 23.81
CA TYR A 366 16.97 21.12 24.63
C TYR A 366 16.09 20.59 25.76
N ALA A 367 16.42 20.95 27.00
CA ALA A 367 15.55 20.69 28.14
C ALA A 367 14.25 21.51 28.05
N LYS A 368 13.20 21.09 28.78
CA LYS A 368 11.87 21.73 28.78
C LYS A 368 11.90 23.26 28.91
N ASN A 369 12.72 23.77 29.83
CA ASN A 369 12.85 25.20 30.13
C ASN A 369 13.56 26.01 29.03
N LEU A 370 14.15 25.34 28.03
CA LEU A 370 14.83 25.96 26.89
C LEU A 370 13.97 25.96 25.63
N PHE A 371 12.64 25.81 25.76
CA PHE A 371 11.72 25.82 24.62
C PHE A 371 11.89 27.04 23.70
N GLN A 372 12.04 28.24 24.28
CA GLN A 372 12.25 29.45 23.46
C GLN A 372 13.58 29.40 22.69
N MET A 373 14.64 28.84 23.28
CA MET A 373 15.92 28.67 22.58
C MET A 373 15.82 27.64 21.45
N PHE A 374 15.03 26.59 21.64
CA PHE A 374 14.71 25.62 20.61
C PHE A 374 13.98 26.29 19.43
N LEU A 375 12.93 27.09 19.68
CA LEU A 375 12.22 27.84 18.64
C LEU A 375 13.14 28.82 17.91
N ASN A 376 13.98 29.57 18.64
CA ASN A 376 14.94 30.50 18.04
C ASN A 376 15.95 29.75 17.15
N SER A 377 16.43 28.59 17.59
CA SER A 377 17.38 27.77 16.83
C SER A 377 16.79 27.20 15.53
N ILE A 378 15.47 27.00 15.48
CA ILE A 378 14.72 26.69 14.25
C ILE A 378 14.60 27.92 13.37
N MET A 379 14.17 29.06 13.94
CA MET A 379 14.01 30.33 13.22
C MET A 379 15.31 30.81 12.55
N ASP A 380 16.46 30.54 13.15
CA ASP A 380 17.77 30.88 12.58
C ASP A 380 18.01 30.24 11.19
N ALA A 381 17.32 29.14 10.87
CA ALA A 381 17.39 28.52 9.55
C ALA A 381 16.89 29.44 8.41
N ILE A 382 16.10 30.47 8.71
CA ILE A 382 15.65 31.48 7.71
C ILE A 382 16.83 32.26 7.13
N TYR A 383 17.88 32.46 7.92
CA TYR A 383 19.05 33.25 7.53
C TYR A 383 20.15 32.40 6.89
N THR A 384 19.89 31.11 6.64
CA THR A 384 20.84 30.23 5.97
C THR A 384 21.21 30.79 4.59
N LYS A 385 22.49 30.64 4.23
CA LYS A 385 23.00 30.93 2.88
C LYS A 385 23.30 29.66 2.10
N ASP A 386 23.02 28.50 2.68
CA ASP A 386 23.26 27.21 2.05
C ASP A 386 22.28 27.03 0.88
N VAL A 387 22.82 27.09 -0.33
CA VAL A 387 22.09 26.71 -1.54
C VAL A 387 22.13 25.19 -1.63
N GLY A 388 20.94 24.57 -1.60
CA GLY A 388 20.79 23.12 -1.64
C GLY A 388 20.59 22.57 -3.05
N GLU A 389 20.99 21.32 -3.25
CA GLU A 389 20.69 20.54 -4.47
C GLU A 389 19.28 19.93 -4.42
N CYS A 390 18.82 19.29 -5.50
CA CYS A 390 17.54 18.58 -5.57
C CYS A 390 17.51 17.20 -4.89
N SER A 391 18.59 16.85 -4.18
CA SER A 391 18.64 15.71 -3.28
C SER A 391 19.63 15.98 -2.16
N ASP A 392 19.43 15.41 -0.98
CA ASP A 392 20.33 15.62 0.17
C ASP A 392 20.43 14.38 1.07
N LYS A 393 21.51 14.26 1.85
CA LYS A 393 21.69 13.12 2.76
C LYS A 393 20.77 13.31 3.96
N THR A 394 19.71 12.52 4.04
CA THR A 394 18.59 12.72 4.97
C THR A 394 18.56 11.67 6.07
N PHE A 395 19.01 10.45 5.83
CA PHE A 395 18.91 9.37 6.82
C PHE A 395 19.98 9.41 7.89
N ASP A 396 21.21 9.85 7.58
CA ASP A 396 22.22 10.09 8.63
C ASP A 396 21.76 11.14 9.67
N PRO A 397 21.19 12.29 9.27
CA PRO A 397 20.54 13.23 10.20
C PRO A 397 19.40 12.59 10.99
N ILE A 398 18.56 11.75 10.38
CA ILE A 398 17.49 11.06 11.14
C ILE A 398 18.10 10.06 12.12
N ALA A 399 19.17 9.37 11.75
CA ALA A 399 19.81 8.38 12.59
C ALA A 399 20.46 9.00 13.84
N SER A 400 20.94 10.25 13.76
CA SER A 400 21.53 10.95 14.90
C SER A 400 20.55 11.16 16.05
N VAL A 401 19.26 11.32 15.74
CA VAL A 401 18.16 11.40 16.73
C VAL A 401 18.24 10.26 17.74
N PHE A 402 18.47 9.02 17.29
CA PHE A 402 18.43 7.85 18.18
C PHE A 402 19.56 7.81 19.23
N MET A 403 20.58 8.67 19.09
CA MET A 403 21.65 8.85 20.06
C MET A 403 21.25 9.76 21.22
N GLU A 404 20.17 10.54 21.06
CA GLU A 404 19.69 11.49 22.07
C GLU A 404 18.82 10.83 23.15
N PRO A 405 18.72 11.47 24.34
CA PRO A 405 17.85 11.00 25.43
C PRO A 405 16.37 11.31 25.12
N ILE A 406 15.78 10.50 24.26
CA ILE A 406 14.37 10.59 23.82
C ILE A 406 13.43 9.80 24.74
N ASN A 407 12.29 10.38 25.08
CA ASN A 407 11.20 9.73 25.79
C ASN A 407 10.42 8.74 24.89
N PRO A 408 9.94 7.60 25.42
CA PRO A 408 9.06 6.69 24.69
C PRO A 408 7.78 7.37 24.17
N LYS A 409 7.09 6.77 23.18
CA LYS A 409 5.85 7.28 22.56
C LYS A 409 5.99 8.66 21.85
N SER A 410 7.21 9.09 21.58
CA SER A 410 7.51 10.32 20.81
C SER A 410 7.41 10.08 19.30
N ALA A 411 7.31 11.15 18.51
CA ALA A 411 7.30 11.11 17.05
C ALA A 411 8.45 11.94 16.47
N ILE A 412 8.98 11.52 15.32
CA ILE A 412 10.00 12.24 14.56
C ILE A 412 9.31 12.96 13.41
N TYR A 413 9.44 14.28 13.34
CA TYR A 413 8.94 15.08 12.22
C TYR A 413 10.10 15.57 11.37
N VAL A 414 10.17 15.06 10.15
CA VAL A 414 11.19 15.44 9.17
C VAL A 414 10.60 16.46 8.21
N PHE A 415 11.28 17.56 7.99
CA PHE A 415 10.91 18.61 7.03
C PHE A 415 12.01 18.78 6.01
N THR A 416 11.68 18.47 4.75
CA THR A 416 12.56 18.58 3.59
C THR A 416 11.75 19.05 2.41
N ASP A 417 12.39 19.63 1.41
CA ASP A 417 11.78 20.01 0.13
C ASP A 417 12.39 19.23 -1.04
N VAL A 418 13.17 18.18 -0.74
CA VAL A 418 13.89 17.34 -1.71
C VAL A 418 13.92 15.88 -1.28
N VAL A 419 14.27 14.99 -2.22
CA VAL A 419 14.42 13.55 -1.98
C VAL A 419 15.75 13.20 -1.30
N ALA A 420 15.84 12.03 -0.67
CA ALA A 420 17.08 11.56 -0.06
C ALA A 420 18.11 11.10 -1.11
N SER A 421 19.37 11.47 -0.95
CA SER A 421 20.49 10.98 -1.78
C SER A 421 21.22 9.78 -1.17
N ASP A 422 21.10 9.57 0.13
CA ASP A 422 21.71 8.47 0.90
C ASP A 422 20.76 7.27 1.01
N THR A 423 20.18 6.83 -0.12
CA THR A 423 19.07 5.87 -0.15
C THR A 423 19.33 4.63 0.70
N ASP A 424 20.50 4.00 0.61
CA ASP A 424 20.84 2.80 1.38
C ASP A 424 20.80 2.95 2.90
N GLN A 425 20.90 4.19 3.43
CA GLN A 425 20.91 4.46 4.87
C GLN A 425 19.52 4.42 5.51
N TRP A 426 18.43 4.28 4.74
CA TRP A 426 17.09 4.09 5.31
C TRP A 426 17.03 2.87 6.25
N ARG A 427 17.83 1.83 5.98
CA ARG A 427 17.92 0.63 6.83
C ARG A 427 18.50 0.95 8.21
N LYS A 428 19.54 1.78 8.27
CA LYS A 428 20.15 2.23 9.53
C LYS A 428 19.13 2.94 10.41
N VAL A 429 18.29 3.79 9.81
CA VAL A 429 17.17 4.45 10.50
C VAL A 429 16.14 3.43 10.98
N ALA A 430 15.73 2.49 10.13
CA ALA A 430 14.78 1.44 10.50
C ALA A 430 15.30 0.57 11.65
N GLU A 431 16.53 0.08 11.55
CA GLU A 431 17.23 -0.72 12.57
C GLU A 431 17.34 0.04 13.89
N SER A 432 17.78 1.30 13.86
CA SER A 432 17.88 2.14 15.06
C SER A 432 16.51 2.38 15.71
N ASN A 433 15.46 2.49 14.88
CA ASN A 433 14.10 2.69 15.34
C ASN A 433 13.42 1.41 15.86
N THR A 434 13.92 0.20 15.55
CA THR A 434 13.32 -1.05 16.07
C THR A 434 13.26 -1.09 17.60
N ARG A 435 14.24 -0.46 18.27
CA ARG A 435 14.31 -0.38 19.73
C ARG A 435 13.44 0.74 20.31
N ARG A 436 13.37 1.89 19.62
CA ARG A 436 12.72 3.12 20.12
C ARG A 436 11.25 3.23 19.72
N LYS A 437 10.85 2.58 18.62
CA LYS A 437 9.47 2.49 18.09
C LYS A 437 8.78 3.85 17.94
N LEU A 438 9.49 4.82 17.37
CA LEU A 438 8.98 6.18 17.15
C LEU A 438 8.40 6.28 15.73
N PRO A 439 7.13 6.68 15.53
CA PRO A 439 6.63 6.99 14.19
C PRO A 439 7.40 8.16 13.58
N ILE A 440 7.76 8.03 12.31
CA ILE A 440 8.52 9.03 11.53
C ILE A 440 7.59 9.62 10.46
N TYR A 441 7.27 10.90 10.61
CA TYR A 441 6.47 11.66 9.66
C TYR A 441 7.40 12.46 8.74
N MET A 442 7.38 12.13 7.45
CA MET A 442 8.17 12.80 6.43
C MET A 442 7.33 13.88 5.76
N ASN A 443 7.64 15.15 5.98
CA ASN A 443 6.98 16.28 5.34
C ASN A 443 7.84 16.77 4.18
N ILE A 444 7.42 16.46 2.95
CA ILE A 444 8.10 16.86 1.72
C ILE A 444 7.39 18.08 1.15
N LEU A 445 8.05 19.24 1.24
CA LEU A 445 7.52 20.55 0.87
C LEU A 445 7.82 20.87 -0.60
N ALA A 446 6.98 21.70 -1.21
CA ALA A 446 7.13 22.05 -2.61
C ALA A 446 8.41 22.89 -2.83
N ASN A 447 9.24 22.50 -3.79
CA ASN A 447 10.38 23.31 -4.23
C ASN A 447 10.20 23.69 -5.70
N PRO A 448 10.09 24.99 -6.05
CA PRO A 448 9.90 25.41 -7.43
C PRO A 448 11.08 25.06 -8.35
N ASN A 449 12.27 24.85 -7.79
CA ASN A 449 13.48 24.52 -8.54
C ASN A 449 13.72 23.01 -8.69
N CYS A 450 12.96 22.17 -7.97
CA CYS A 450 13.16 20.73 -7.95
C CYS A 450 11.83 20.00 -8.12
N THR A 451 11.68 19.27 -9.23
CA THR A 451 10.50 18.44 -9.46
C THR A 451 10.56 17.19 -8.58
N LEU A 452 9.54 17.01 -7.73
CA LEU A 452 9.43 15.83 -6.90
C LEU A 452 9.03 14.62 -7.74
N ASN A 453 9.94 13.65 -7.88
CA ASN A 453 9.66 12.38 -8.54
C ASN A 453 9.39 11.29 -7.50
N GLU A 454 8.12 10.93 -7.32
CA GLU A 454 7.69 9.90 -6.36
C GLU A 454 8.18 8.49 -6.70
N TYR A 455 8.57 8.26 -7.96
CA TYR A 455 9.14 7.00 -8.41
C TYR A 455 10.65 6.92 -8.20
N SER A 456 11.30 8.02 -7.82
CA SER A 456 12.74 8.05 -7.54
C SER A 456 13.10 7.17 -6.35
N GLU A 457 14.32 6.63 -6.37
CA GLU A 457 14.84 5.81 -5.28
C GLU A 457 14.89 6.58 -3.96
N GLY A 458 15.27 7.86 -4.01
CA GLY A 458 15.29 8.77 -2.86
C GLY A 458 13.93 8.95 -2.19
N TYR A 459 12.88 9.20 -2.99
CA TYR A 459 11.52 9.30 -2.46
C TYR A 459 11.04 7.96 -1.86
N ARG A 460 11.32 6.85 -2.56
CA ARG A 460 10.99 5.51 -2.08
C ARG A 460 11.70 5.18 -0.77
N ALA A 461 12.95 5.60 -0.59
CA ALA A 461 13.69 5.42 0.65
C ALA A 461 13.02 6.19 1.81
N LEU A 462 12.62 7.45 1.57
CA LEU A 462 11.93 8.26 2.59
C LEU A 462 10.60 7.61 2.99
N ARG A 463 9.85 7.15 1.99
CA ARG A 463 8.60 6.41 2.19
C ARG A 463 8.80 5.11 2.97
N ARG A 464 9.84 4.34 2.67
CA ARG A 464 10.18 3.11 3.42
C ARG A 464 10.45 3.42 4.89
N ALA A 465 11.27 4.42 5.20
CA ALA A 465 11.57 4.76 6.58
C ALA A 465 10.32 5.19 7.37
N ALA A 466 9.41 5.95 6.74
CA ALA A 466 8.13 6.31 7.34
C ALA A 466 7.23 5.07 7.56
N GLU A 467 6.97 4.26 6.52
CA GLU A 467 6.10 3.08 6.61
C GLU A 467 6.59 2.06 7.65
N PHE A 468 7.91 1.78 7.70
CA PHE A 468 8.49 0.86 8.69
C PHE A 468 8.36 1.34 10.13
N SER A 469 8.24 2.65 10.34
CA SER A 469 8.09 3.24 11.66
C SER A 469 6.63 3.36 12.12
N GLY A 470 5.66 3.04 11.26
CA GLY A 470 4.24 3.35 11.48
C GLY A 470 3.88 4.83 11.26
N GLY A 471 4.77 5.59 10.62
CA GLY A 471 4.56 6.97 10.21
C GLY A 471 4.08 7.10 8.77
N LEU A 472 4.09 8.32 8.23
CA LEU A 472 3.55 8.64 6.91
C LEU A 472 4.43 9.65 6.17
N VAL A 473 4.34 9.65 4.84
CA VAL A 473 4.86 10.74 4.00
C VAL A 473 3.73 11.69 3.67
N LEU A 474 3.96 12.98 3.89
CA LEU A 474 3.02 14.06 3.71
C LEU A 474 3.62 15.10 2.75
N GLN A 475 2.78 15.71 1.93
CA GLN A 475 3.14 16.85 1.09
C GLN A 475 2.26 18.06 1.46
N PRO A 476 2.43 18.63 2.66
CA PRO A 476 1.58 19.71 3.10
C PRO A 476 1.85 20.96 2.26
N SER A 477 0.78 21.65 1.86
CA SER A 477 0.88 23.02 1.37
C SER A 477 1.33 23.95 2.49
N LEU A 478 1.76 25.16 2.13
CA LEU A 478 2.12 26.20 3.09
C LEU A 478 1.02 26.33 4.18
N ASN A 479 -0.22 26.61 3.77
CA ASN A 479 -1.34 26.77 4.72
C ASN A 479 -1.67 25.53 5.56
N ALA A 480 -1.37 24.32 5.05
CA ALA A 480 -1.62 23.07 5.78
C ALA A 480 -0.52 22.75 6.80
N LEU A 481 0.67 23.35 6.72
CA LEU A 481 1.78 23.12 7.65
C LEU A 481 1.40 23.41 9.10
N GLN A 482 0.56 24.42 9.34
CA GLN A 482 0.12 24.80 10.68
C GLN A 482 -0.61 23.66 11.42
N GLN A 483 -1.20 22.71 10.69
CA GLN A 483 -1.97 21.59 11.25
C GLN A 483 -1.19 20.27 11.31
N VAL A 484 0.04 20.22 10.79
CA VAL A 484 0.84 18.98 10.66
C VAL A 484 1.16 18.34 12.02
N LEU A 485 1.24 19.15 13.08
CA LEU A 485 1.56 18.70 14.43
C LEU A 485 0.33 18.51 15.32
N SER A 486 -0.85 19.00 14.92
CA SER A 486 -2.04 19.03 15.79
C SER A 486 -2.62 17.64 16.06
N PRO A 487 -3.07 17.34 17.30
CA PRO A 487 -3.80 16.10 17.62
C PRO A 487 -5.14 15.98 16.88
N SER A 488 -5.69 17.07 16.34
CA SER A 488 -6.88 17.04 15.46
C SER A 488 -6.63 16.32 14.14
N ALA A 489 -5.38 16.31 13.64
CA ALA A 489 -4.97 15.45 12.53
C ALA A 489 -5.03 13.96 12.92
N GLY A 490 -4.90 13.63 14.21
CA GLY A 490 -5.16 12.31 14.77
C GLY A 490 -6.64 12.04 15.05
N TYR A 491 -7.43 13.04 15.48
CA TYR A 491 -8.86 12.88 15.81
C TYR A 491 -9.76 12.70 14.57
N ILE A 492 -9.44 13.36 13.46
CA ILE A 492 -10.04 13.04 12.14
C ILE A 492 -9.65 11.62 11.70
N ARG A 493 -8.52 11.09 12.18
CA ARG A 493 -8.00 9.76 11.82
C ARG A 493 -8.44 8.62 12.75
N ILE A 494 -8.86 8.88 13.99
CA ILE A 494 -9.34 7.85 14.93
C ILE A 494 -10.85 7.58 14.76
N GLN A 495 -11.66 8.57 14.35
CA GLN A 495 -13.05 8.28 13.99
C GLN A 495 -13.15 7.37 12.76
N ALA A 496 -12.16 7.35 11.87
CA ALA A 496 -12.10 6.40 10.75
C ALA A 496 -11.82 4.94 11.19
N GLN A 497 -11.24 4.72 12.38
CA GLN A 497 -10.99 3.36 12.92
C GLN A 497 -12.03 2.92 13.96
N SER A 498 -12.86 3.83 14.49
CA SER A 498 -13.78 3.54 15.60
C SER A 498 -15.21 3.24 15.16
N TYR A 499 -15.56 3.41 13.88
CA TYR A 499 -16.93 3.23 13.40
C TYR A 499 -17.22 1.88 12.72
N PHE A 500 -16.26 0.97 12.60
CA PHE A 500 -16.51 -0.33 11.95
C PHE A 500 -15.67 -1.44 12.58
N PHE A 501 -16.18 -1.97 13.70
CA PHE A 501 -16.15 -3.41 13.97
C PHE A 501 -17.46 -4.02 13.47
#